data_AF-A0AAU3G935-F1
#
_entry.id   AF-A0AAU3G935-F1
#
_cell.length_a   1.000
_cell.length_b   1.000
_cell.length_c   1.000
_cell.angle_alpha   90.00
_cell.angle_beta   90.00
_cell.angle_gamma   90.00
#
_symmetry.space_group_name_H-M   'P 1'
#
loop_
_entity.id
_entity.type
_entity.pdbx_description
1 polymer ?
#
loop_
_entity_poly.entity_id
_entity_poly.type
_entity_poly.pdbx_seq_one_letter_code
_entity_poly.pdbx_strand_id
1 'polypeptide(L)' 'MSRWVGSNGYEIEPIRLDGRTLLRVRQHGILVAYCRSVAEVAKYVDLDELVELVSLPSAAARPRG' A
#
# COMPACT_ATOMS: atom_id res chain seq x y z
N MET A 1 -3.46 4.77 7.61
CA MET A 1 -3.63 3.48 6.88
C MET A 1 -2.26 3.13 6.34
N SER A 2 -1.71 1.95 6.69
CA SER A 2 -0.41 1.54 6.17
C SER A 2 -0.52 1.21 4.68
N ARG A 3 0.33 1.82 3.86
CA ARG A 3 0.43 1.60 2.42
C ARG A 3 1.91 1.49 2.11
N TRP A 4 2.29 0.64 1.17
CA TRP A 4 3.66 0.50 0.70
C TRP A 4 3.74 0.81 -0.79
N VAL A 5 4.88 1.34 -1.20
CA VAL A 5 5.21 1.54 -2.62
C VAL A 5 6.55 0.89 -2.90
N GLY A 6 6.64 0.24 -4.06
CA GLY A 6 7.87 -0.32 -4.57
C GLY A 6 8.33 0.37 -5.84
N SER A 7 9.46 -0.08 -6.37
CA SER A 7 9.92 0.29 -7.69
C SER A 7 8.89 -0.06 -8.77
N ASN A 8 9.06 0.53 -9.96
CA ASN A 8 8.21 0.23 -11.12
C ASN A 8 6.70 0.43 -10.87
N GLY A 9 6.35 1.39 -10.00
CA GLY A 9 4.97 1.78 -9.75
C GLY A 9 4.13 0.74 -9.00
N TYR A 10 4.76 -0.17 -8.24
CA TYR A 10 4.03 -1.08 -7.37
C TYR A 10 3.47 -0.36 -6.16
N GLU A 11 2.23 -0.71 -5.80
CA GLU A 11 1.52 -0.20 -4.63
C GLU A 11 0.85 -1.37 -3.91
N ILE A 12 1.04 -1.44 -2.60
CA ILE A 12 0.48 -2.49 -1.76
C ILE A 12 -0.25 -1.84 -0.60
N GLU A 13 -1.46 -2.30 -0.33
CA GLU A 13 -2.22 -1.85 0.83
C GLU A 13 -3.11 -2.96 1.39
N PRO A 14 -3.40 -2.95 2.70
CA PRO A 14 -4.37 -3.84 3.29
C PRO A 14 -5.78 -3.37 2.94
N ILE A 15 -6.62 -4.29 2.48
CA ILE A 15 -8.04 -4.06 2.21
C ILE A 15 -8.89 -5.08 2.94
N ARG A 16 -10.17 -4.76 3.12
CA ARG A 16 -11.19 -5.74 3.51
C ARG A 16 -12.02 -6.13 2.29
N LEU A 17 -12.07 -7.42 1.99
CA LEU A 17 -12.90 -8.01 0.95
C LEU A 17 -13.63 -9.21 1.54
N ASP A 18 -14.97 -9.23 1.43
CA ASP A 18 -15.83 -10.28 1.97
C ASP A 18 -15.54 -10.65 3.44
N GLY A 19 -15.30 -9.62 4.26
CA GLY A 19 -14.99 -9.77 5.69
C GLY A 19 -13.57 -10.26 6.00
N ARG A 20 -12.73 -10.48 5.00
CA ARG A 20 -11.33 -10.91 5.15
C ARG A 20 -10.37 -9.78 4.85
N THR A 21 -9.27 -9.74 5.60
CA THR A 21 -8.16 -8.81 5.33
C THR A 21 -7.23 -9.43 4.29
N LEU A 22 -6.96 -8.69 3.21
CA LEU A 22 -6.07 -9.07 2.11
C LEU A 22 -5.11 -7.92 1.80
N LEU A 23 -4.01 -8.21 1.12
CA LEU A 23 -3.10 -7.23 0.54
C LEU A 23 -3.48 -7.06 -0.94
N ARG A 24 -3.95 -5.86 -1.30
CA ARG A 24 -4.19 -5.49 -2.68
C ARG A 24 -2.87 -5.03 -3.29
N VAL A 25 -2.44 -5.69 -4.35
CA VAL A 25 -1.24 -5.33 -5.13
C VAL A 25 -1.69 -4.66 -6.42
N ARG A 26 -1.18 -3.45 -6.66
CA ARG A 26 -1.37 -2.70 -7.89
C ARG A 26 -0.03 -2.38 -8.52
N GLN A 27 -0.01 -2.26 -9.85
CA GLN A 27 1.13 -1.78 -10.61
C GLN A 27 0.63 -0.70 -11.57
N HIS A 28 1.22 0.50 -11.49
CA HIS A 28 0.77 1.66 -12.28
C HIS A 28 -0.74 1.92 -12.15
N GLY A 29 -1.30 1.74 -10.95
CA GLY A 29 -2.72 1.92 -10.65
C GLY A 29 -3.64 0.75 -11.06
N ILE A 30 -3.14 -0.24 -11.80
CA ILE A 30 -3.92 -1.40 -12.26
C ILE A 30 -3.84 -2.52 -11.20
N LEU A 31 -4.97 -3.17 -10.89
CA LEU A 31 -5.00 -4.32 -10.00
C LEU A 31 -4.25 -5.51 -10.62
N VAL A 32 -3.26 -6.02 -9.90
CA VAL A 32 -2.49 -7.20 -10.31
C VAL A 32 -2.96 -8.43 -9.53
N ALA A 33 -3.12 -8.31 -8.21
CA ALA A 33 -3.50 -9.44 -7.36
C ALA A 33 -4.12 -9.03 -6.03
N TYR A 34 -4.85 -9.98 -5.43
CA TYR A 34 -5.19 -9.99 -4.01
C TYR A 34 -4.39 -11.10 -3.32
N CYS A 35 -3.54 -10.72 -2.38
CA CYS A 35 -2.65 -11.62 -1.66
C CYS A 35 -3.14 -11.79 -0.21
N ARG A 36 -3.02 -13.01 0.33
CA ARG A 36 -3.34 -13.32 1.74
C ARG A 36 -2.11 -13.24 2.64
N SER A 37 -0.92 -13.19 2.08
CA SER A 37 0.33 -13.19 2.82
C SER A 37 1.41 -12.39 2.09
N VAL A 38 2.46 -12.02 2.83
CA VAL A 38 3.66 -11.37 2.29
C VAL A 38 4.36 -12.27 1.27
N ALA A 39 4.37 -13.58 1.49
CA ALA A 39 4.95 -14.54 0.55
C ALA A 39 4.21 -14.59 -0.81
N GLU A 40 2.91 -14.32 -0.83
CA GLU A 40 2.17 -14.16 -2.09
C GLU A 40 2.51 -12.82 -2.77
N VAL A 41 2.75 -11.74 -2.01
CA VAL A 41 3.21 -10.44 -2.55
C VAL A 41 4.60 -10.53 -3.19
N ALA A 42 5.52 -11.28 -2.58
CA ALA A 42 6.88 -11.50 -3.07
C ALA A 42 6.95 -12.15 -4.46
N LYS A 43 5.84 -12.68 -4.98
CA LYS A 43 5.75 -13.20 -6.35
C LYS A 43 5.63 -12.10 -7.40
N TYR A 44 5.32 -10.87 -7.00
CA TYR A 44 5.06 -9.75 -7.90
C TYR A 44 6.10 -8.64 -7.77
N VAL A 45 6.59 -8.39 -6.56
CA VAL A 45 7.49 -7.28 -6.24
C VAL A 45 8.59 -7.75 -5.31
N ASP A 46 9.79 -7.19 -5.45
CA ASP A 46 10.85 -7.42 -4.48
C ASP A 46 10.52 -6.69 -3.18
N LEU A 47 10.59 -7.41 -2.07
CA LEU A 47 10.10 -6.91 -0.78
C LEU A 47 11.05 -5.89 -0.16
N ASP A 48 12.33 -5.95 -0.52
CA ASP A 48 13.37 -5.02 -0.07
C ASP A 48 13.23 -3.63 -0.69
N GLU A 49 12.60 -3.53 -1.86
CA GLU A 49 12.31 -2.26 -2.54
C GLU A 49 11.04 -1.57 -2.00
N LEU A 50 10.27 -2.23 -1.12
CA LEU A 50 9.04 -1.66 -0.58
C LEU A 50 9.32 -0.66 0.55
N VAL A 51 8.78 0.55 0.39
CA VAL A 51 8.82 1.61 1.39
C VAL A 51 7.41 1.90 1.91
N GLU A 52 7.25 1.97 3.22
CA GLU A 52 5.97 2.36 3.84
C GLU A 52 5.71 3.87 3.63
N LEU A 53 4.56 4.18 3.04
CA LEU A 53 3.99 5.52 2.98
C LEU A 53 3.18 5.80 4.25
N VAL A 54 3.69 6.72 5.05
CA VAL A 54 2.98 7.31 6.18
C VAL A 54 2.41 8.67 5.80
N SER A 55 1.10 8.84 5.99
CA SER A 55 0.46 10.14 5.82
C SER A 55 0.83 11.06 6.99
N LEU A 56 1.45 12.20 6.70
CA LEU A 56 1.65 13.23 7.71
C LEU A 56 0.35 14.00 7.93
N PRO A 57 0.00 14.34 9.19
CA PRO A 57 -1.11 15.23 9.45
C PRO A 57 -0.86 16.58 8.76
N SER A 58 -1.83 17.03 7.96
CA SER A 58 -1.73 18.32 7.28
C SER A 58 -1.74 19.45 8.31
N ALA A 59 -0.80 20.40 8.23
CA ALA A 59 -0.67 21.53 9.13
C ALA A 59 -1.78 22.59 9.00
N ALA A 60 -2.93 22.23 8.43
CA ALA A 60 -4.06 23.12 8.22
C ALA A 60 -4.92 23.22 9.48
N ALA A 61 -4.45 24.02 10.46
CA ALA A 61 -5.26 24.87 11.33
C ALA A 61 -4.37 25.55 12.39
N ARG A 62 -3.41 26.40 11.98
CA ARG A 62 -2.99 27.50 12.86
C ARG A 62 -3.77 28.73 12.41
N PRO A 63 -4.84 29.15 13.10
CA PRO A 63 -5.47 30.43 12.80
C PRO A 63 -4.41 31.51 12.98
N ARG A 64 -4.18 32.30 11.91
CA ARG A 64 -3.43 33.55 12.01
C ARG A 64 -4.33 34.54 12.73
N GLY A 65 -4.20 34.60 14.05
CA GLY A 65 -4.68 35.73 14.85
C GLY A 65 -3.74 36.91 14.70
#